data_AF-A0A2P6V3K1-F1
#
_entry.id   AF-A0A2P6V3K1-F1
#
_cell.length_a   1.000
_cell.length_b   1.000
_cell.length_c   1.000
_cell.angle_alpha   90.00
_cell.angle_beta   90.00
_cell.angle_gamma   90.00
#
_symmetry.space_group_name_H-M   'P 1'
#
loop_
_entity.id
_entity.type
_entity.pdbx_description
1 polymer ?
#
loop_
_entity_poly.entity_id
_entity_poly.type
_entity_poly.pdbx_seq_one_letter_code
_entity_poly.pdbx_strand_id
1 'polypeptide(L)'
;MSKAAIIVSTLSLLAASALPAVLYYYVFQHAGLVIGPVAWAHWIVVGVATTFGVLAHGQGSNALLALHAALCCMLGAGLAGWDTAFAFQLDTRCETRQVAFAGCDSCTCAQDNTCTAALLANDPTCSSCVAYPSEVCIPALRTQNKMMMSFMGLAALVFLALPAFYSLLVLVRQEAGNTAAAAKRTLVSFSVDQQTALVEAGEKPSVTPPMLGAWVGFLLDCGDAECVTTGEKCRAALASRGFDLPITRAPAARGKKQLKGSKSSKKGAKNKMSADATADGLSVAESGGSRVRGSQVAAEEQRDVQFMTRTAVA
;
A
#
# COMPACT_ATOMS: atom_id res chain seq x y z
N MET A 1 -2.91 -2.80 15.41
CA MET A 1 -3.41 -3.04 14.04
C MET A 1 -2.31 -3.07 12.95
N SER A 2 -1.03 -2.77 13.22
CA SER A 2 -0.01 -2.64 12.14
C SER A 2 0.64 -3.94 11.63
N LYS A 3 0.63 -5.04 12.40
CA LYS A 3 1.41 -6.25 12.04
C LYS A 3 0.92 -6.94 10.76
N ALA A 4 -0.39 -7.08 10.59
CA ALA A 4 -0.97 -7.70 9.39
C ALA A 4 -0.68 -6.87 8.13
N ALA A 5 -0.75 -5.54 8.25
CA ALA A 5 -0.44 -4.61 7.15
C ALA A 5 0.99 -4.75 6.65
N ILE A 6 1.94 -4.84 7.60
CA ILE A 6 3.36 -5.02 7.30
C ILE A 6 3.57 -6.37 6.61
N ILE A 7 2.98 -7.45 7.14
CA ILE A 7 3.09 -8.79 6.55
C ILE A 7 2.56 -8.81 5.12
N VAL A 8 1.34 -8.30 4.89
CA VAL A 8 0.74 -8.25 3.55
C VAL A 8 1.62 -7.44 2.60
N SER A 9 2.09 -6.27 3.02
CA SER A 9 2.97 -5.43 2.19
C SER A 9 4.27 -6.16 1.84
N THR A 10 4.91 -6.80 2.83
CA THR A 10 6.14 -7.55 2.59
C THR A 10 5.94 -8.75 1.67
N LEU A 11 4.84 -9.49 1.81
CA LEU A 11 4.56 -10.65 0.96
C LEU A 11 4.22 -10.25 -0.48
N SER A 12 3.37 -9.23 -0.67
CA SER A 12 3.04 -8.71 -2.00
C SER A 12 4.28 -8.20 -2.72
N LEU A 13 5.19 -7.55 -2.00
CA LEU A 13 6.42 -7.00 -2.57
C LEU A 13 7.48 -8.08 -2.82
N LEU A 14 7.56 -9.09 -1.95
CA LEU A 14 8.38 -10.28 -2.22
C LEU A 14 7.91 -10.98 -3.50
N ALA A 15 6.60 -11.14 -3.67
CA ALA A 15 6.01 -11.71 -4.90
C ALA A 15 6.34 -10.85 -6.13
N ALA A 16 6.21 -9.52 -6.03
CA ALA A 16 6.60 -8.60 -7.11
C ALA A 16 8.09 -8.71 -7.47
N SER A 17 8.97 -8.91 -6.49
CA SER A 17 10.41 -9.07 -6.72
C SER A 17 10.80 -10.43 -7.33
N ALA A 18 9.98 -11.45 -7.13
CA ALA A 18 10.20 -12.79 -7.67
C ALA A 18 9.88 -12.87 -9.18
N LEU A 19 8.94 -12.06 -9.67
CA LEU A 19 8.56 -12.01 -11.09
C LEU A 19 9.75 -11.78 -12.04
N PRO A 20 10.59 -10.74 -11.88
CA PRO A 20 11.74 -10.54 -12.77
C PRO A 20 12.79 -11.64 -12.61
N ALA A 21 12.90 -12.28 -11.44
CA ALA A 21 13.81 -13.41 -11.24
C ALA A 21 13.37 -14.64 -12.04
N VAL A 22 12.07 -14.97 -12.01
CA VAL A 22 11.49 -16.03 -12.84
C VAL A 22 11.72 -15.71 -14.32
N LEU A 23 11.45 -14.47 -14.75
CA LEU A 23 11.64 -14.08 -16.14
C LEU A 23 13.11 -14.22 -16.59
N TYR A 24 14.05 -13.80 -15.74
CA TYR A 24 15.48 -13.94 -15.96
C TYR A 24 15.91 -15.41 -16.10
N TYR A 25 15.47 -16.27 -15.18
CA TYR A 25 15.86 -17.69 -15.15
C TYR A 25 15.18 -18.55 -16.21
N TYR A 26 13.97 -18.21 -16.68
CA TYR A 26 13.23 -19.05 -17.62
C TYR A 26 13.29 -18.57 -19.06
N VAL A 27 13.36 -17.26 -19.32
CA VAL A 27 13.27 -16.72 -20.69
C VAL A 27 14.66 -16.38 -21.24
N PHE A 28 15.61 -15.99 -20.38
CA PHE A 28 16.82 -15.30 -20.81
C PHE A 28 18.11 -15.84 -20.19
N GLN A 29 18.17 -17.15 -19.91
CA GLN A 29 19.29 -17.84 -19.25
C GLN A 29 20.70 -17.48 -19.77
N HIS A 30 20.82 -16.99 -21.00
CA HIS A 30 22.09 -16.66 -21.66
C HIS A 30 22.29 -15.17 -21.97
N ALA A 31 21.33 -14.29 -21.65
CA ALA A 31 21.30 -12.88 -22.02
C ALA A 31 21.49 -11.91 -20.83
N GLY A 32 22.24 -12.33 -19.80
CA GLY A 32 22.27 -11.66 -18.50
C GLY A 32 22.60 -10.16 -18.53
N LEU A 33 23.45 -9.72 -19.46
CA LEU A 33 23.86 -8.31 -19.59
C LEU A 33 22.77 -7.38 -20.13
N VAL A 34 21.89 -7.88 -21.01
CA VAL A 34 20.86 -7.05 -21.66
C VAL A 34 19.66 -6.81 -20.73
N ILE A 35 19.43 -7.72 -19.79
CA ILE A 35 18.19 -7.80 -19.01
C ILE A 35 18.42 -7.53 -17.53
N GLY A 36 19.69 -7.51 -17.10
CA GLY A 36 20.08 -6.99 -15.79
C GLY A 36 19.37 -5.68 -15.43
N PRO A 37 19.33 -4.64 -16.28
CA PRO A 37 18.65 -3.38 -15.97
C PRO A 37 17.17 -3.54 -15.60
N VAL A 38 16.47 -4.54 -16.16
CA VAL A 38 15.06 -4.85 -15.87
C VAL A 38 14.85 -5.38 -14.47
N ALA A 39 15.66 -6.36 -14.08
CA ALA A 39 15.61 -6.90 -12.73
C ALA A 39 15.99 -5.84 -11.69
N TRP A 40 17.03 -5.05 -11.95
CA TRP A 40 17.46 -3.97 -11.06
C TRP A 40 16.36 -2.91 -10.90
N ALA A 41 15.72 -2.48 -11.99
CA ALA A 41 14.63 -1.50 -11.93
C ALA A 41 13.48 -2.01 -11.06
N HIS A 42 13.04 -3.26 -11.26
CA HIS A 42 12.01 -3.88 -10.43
C HIS A 42 12.40 -3.93 -8.95
N TRP A 43 13.59 -4.43 -8.62
CA TRP A 43 14.03 -4.57 -7.24
C TRP A 43 14.18 -3.22 -6.54
N ILE A 44 14.66 -2.18 -7.24
CA ILE A 44 14.74 -0.83 -6.69
C ILE A 44 13.34 -0.29 -6.42
N VAL A 45 12.43 -0.36 -7.40
CA VAL A 45 11.06 0.15 -7.27
C VAL A 45 10.31 -0.55 -6.15
N VAL A 46 10.35 -1.88 -6.12
CA VAL A 46 9.73 -2.71 -5.08
C VAL A 46 10.38 -2.46 -3.71
N GLY A 47 11.71 -2.34 -3.65
CA GLY A 47 12.44 -2.04 -2.42
C GLY A 47 12.06 -0.68 -1.82
N VAL A 48 11.95 0.36 -2.65
CA VAL A 48 11.51 1.69 -2.23
C VAL A 48 10.07 1.65 -1.75
N ALA A 49 9.15 1.02 -2.49
CA ALA A 49 7.76 0.85 -2.07
C ALA A 49 7.66 0.11 -0.73
N THR A 50 8.43 -0.97 -0.54
CA THR A 50 8.42 -1.79 0.68
C THR A 50 8.92 -1.03 1.89
N THR A 51 10.09 -0.40 1.76
CA THR A 51 10.70 0.37 2.85
C THR A 51 9.80 1.51 3.27
N PHE A 52 9.17 2.20 2.31
CA PHE A 52 8.23 3.26 2.59
C PHE A 52 6.94 2.75 3.24
N GLY A 53 6.39 1.62 2.80
CA GLY A 53 5.21 0.99 3.42
C GLY A 53 5.46 0.55 4.87
N VAL A 54 6.61 -0.06 5.15
CA VAL A 54 7.01 -0.44 6.52
C VAL A 54 7.12 0.80 7.41
N LEU A 55 7.72 1.89 6.90
CA LEU A 55 7.84 3.15 7.62
C LEU A 55 6.46 3.76 7.91
N ALA A 56 5.59 3.85 6.90
CA ALA A 56 4.25 4.42 7.02
C ALA A 56 3.40 3.66 8.06
N HIS A 57 3.37 2.33 7.99
CA HIS A 57 2.65 1.49 8.95
C HIS A 57 3.30 1.46 10.33
N GLY A 58 4.62 1.57 10.42
CA GLY A 58 5.36 1.62 11.68
C GLY A 58 5.09 2.90 12.47
N GLN A 59 4.98 4.04 11.79
CA GLN A 59 4.69 5.32 12.43
C GLN A 59 3.19 5.57 12.66
N GLY A 60 2.32 4.91 11.89
CA GLY A 60 0.87 5.09 12.00
C GLY A 60 0.39 6.48 11.59
N SER A 61 1.15 7.17 10.73
CA SER A 61 0.81 8.51 10.23
C SER A 61 -0.10 8.42 9.01
N ASN A 62 -1.26 9.07 9.05
CA ASN A 62 -2.22 9.11 7.94
C ASN A 62 -1.57 9.69 6.67
N ALA A 63 -0.76 10.74 6.82
CA ALA A 63 -0.06 11.37 5.70
C ALA A 63 0.93 10.41 5.01
N LEU A 64 1.66 9.62 5.80
CA LEU A 64 2.57 8.62 5.23
C LEU A 64 1.83 7.46 4.56
N LEU A 65 0.68 7.05 5.10
CA LEU A 65 -0.17 6.02 4.48
C LEU A 65 -0.75 6.49 3.15
N ALA A 66 -1.22 7.73 3.08
CA ALA A 66 -1.70 8.35 1.84
C ALA A 66 -0.57 8.46 0.80
N LEU A 67 0.61 8.95 1.22
CA LEU A 67 1.78 9.05 0.35
C LEU A 67 2.22 7.67 -0.16
N HIS A 68 2.15 6.63 0.68
CA HIS A 68 2.51 5.27 0.30
C HIS A 68 1.55 4.72 -0.75
N ALA A 69 0.24 4.93 -0.57
CA ALA A 69 -0.75 4.52 -1.55
C ALA A 69 -0.52 5.22 -2.91
N ALA A 70 -0.31 6.53 -2.91
CA ALA A 70 -0.03 7.29 -4.13
C ALA A 70 1.26 6.82 -4.81
N LEU A 71 2.34 6.66 -4.05
CA LEU A 71 3.64 6.23 -4.54
C LEU A 71 3.57 4.82 -5.13
N CYS A 72 2.89 3.87 -4.49
CA CYS A 72 2.70 2.53 -5.03
C CYS A 72 1.92 2.51 -6.35
N CYS A 73 0.87 3.33 -6.48
CA CYS A 73 0.12 3.46 -7.74
C CYS A 73 0.97 4.09 -8.86
N MET A 74 1.70 5.17 -8.57
CA MET A 74 2.57 5.84 -9.54
C MET A 74 3.72 4.94 -9.99
N LEU A 75 4.39 4.28 -9.04
CA LEU A 75 5.48 3.35 -9.32
C LEU A 75 4.98 2.11 -10.08
N GLY A 76 3.82 1.57 -9.71
CA GLY A 76 3.20 0.44 -10.43
C GLY A 76 2.86 0.78 -11.87
N ALA A 77 2.23 1.94 -12.10
CA ALA A 77 1.94 2.42 -13.45
C ALA A 77 3.22 2.72 -14.25
N GLY A 78 4.22 3.35 -13.62
CA GLY A 78 5.51 3.64 -14.24
C GLY A 78 6.26 2.38 -14.64
N LEU A 79 6.28 1.37 -13.76
CA LEU A 79 6.95 0.09 -14.02
C LEU A 79 6.25 -0.69 -15.12
N ALA A 80 4.92 -0.76 -15.11
CA ALA A 80 4.15 -1.42 -16.17
C ALA A 80 4.33 -0.74 -17.54
N GLY A 81 4.33 0.60 -17.58
CA GLY A 81 4.60 1.36 -18.79
C GLY A 81 6.03 1.14 -19.29
N TRP A 82 6.99 1.10 -18.37
CA TRP A 82 8.38 0.83 -18.68
C TRP A 82 8.59 -0.59 -19.23
N ASP A 83 7.96 -1.62 -18.67
CA ASP A 83 8.01 -2.99 -19.19
C ASP A 83 7.45 -3.10 -20.60
N THR A 84 6.31 -2.45 -20.84
CA THR A 84 5.68 -2.43 -22.16
C THR A 84 6.56 -1.72 -23.18
N ALA A 85 7.14 -0.58 -22.80
CA ALA A 85 8.07 0.16 -23.65
C ALA A 85 9.36 -0.63 -23.93
N PHE A 86 9.91 -1.30 -22.92
CA PHE A 86 11.08 -2.16 -23.06
C PHE A 86 10.80 -3.35 -23.98
N ALA A 87 9.65 -4.01 -23.82
CA ALA A 87 9.22 -5.09 -24.71
C ALA A 87 9.10 -4.61 -26.16
N PHE A 88 8.47 -3.46 -26.40
CA PHE A 88 8.35 -2.88 -27.75
C PHE A 88 9.71 -2.51 -28.35
N GLN A 89 10.62 -1.92 -27.55
CA GLN A 89 11.96 -1.60 -28.00
C GLN A 89 12.77 -2.86 -28.33
N LEU A 90 12.63 -3.92 -27.52
CA LEU A 90 13.30 -5.19 -27.77
C LEU A 90 12.79 -5.84 -29.05
N ASP A 91 11.47 -5.84 -29.27
CA ASP A 91 10.84 -6.36 -30.49
C ASP A 91 11.33 -5.60 -31.73
N THR A 92 11.22 -4.27 -31.71
CA THR A 92 11.67 -3.40 -32.82
C THR A 92 13.16 -3.59 -33.10
N ARG A 93 14.00 -3.67 -32.07
CA ARG A 93 15.45 -3.90 -32.24
C ARG A 93 15.73 -5.28 -32.81
N CYS A 94 15.01 -6.31 -32.39
CA CYS A 94 15.19 -7.65 -32.91
C CYS A 94 14.73 -7.75 -34.36
N GLU A 95 13.58 -7.19 -34.74
CA GLU A 95 13.14 -7.16 -36.13
C GLU A 95 14.11 -6.37 -37.02
N THR A 96 14.47 -5.14 -36.64
CA THR A 96 15.36 -4.29 -37.44
C THR A 96 16.78 -4.82 -37.54
N ARG A 97 17.33 -5.38 -36.46
CA ARG A 97 18.70 -5.92 -36.45
C ARG A 97 18.79 -7.31 -37.09
N GLN A 98 17.74 -8.14 -37.06
CA GLN A 98 17.71 -9.37 -37.84
C GLN A 98 17.68 -9.07 -39.35
N VAL A 99 16.89 -8.07 -39.77
CA VAL A 99 16.91 -7.59 -41.16
C VAL A 99 18.29 -7.05 -41.54
N ALA A 100 18.96 -6.31 -40.64
CA ALA A 100 20.33 -5.85 -40.88
C ALA A 100 21.35 -7.00 -40.93
N PHE A 101 21.13 -8.09 -40.18
CA PHE A 101 21.99 -9.28 -40.19
C PHE A 101 21.93 -10.02 -41.52
N ALA A 102 20.75 -10.09 -42.15
CA ALA A 102 20.59 -10.66 -43.49
C ALA A 102 21.42 -9.91 -44.56
N GLY A 103 21.86 -8.67 -44.29
CA GLY A 103 22.77 -7.92 -45.15
C GLY A 103 24.26 -8.12 -44.83
N CYS A 104 24.62 -8.91 -43.81
CA CYS A 104 26.00 -9.21 -43.45
C CYS A 104 26.44 -10.53 -44.12
N ASP A 105 26.60 -10.49 -45.45
CA ASP A 105 26.91 -11.65 -46.29
C ASP A 105 28.25 -12.33 -45.93
N SER A 106 29.12 -11.66 -45.16
CA SER A 106 30.41 -12.20 -44.73
C SER A 106 30.34 -13.16 -43.52
N CYS A 107 29.26 -13.13 -42.73
CA CYS A 107 29.04 -14.04 -41.60
C CYS A 107 28.10 -15.17 -42.03
N THR A 108 28.62 -16.38 -42.15
CA THR A 108 27.83 -17.58 -42.48
C THR A 108 26.72 -17.83 -41.46
N CYS A 109 27.02 -17.56 -40.20
CA CYS A 109 26.10 -17.55 -39.07
C CYS A 109 24.88 -16.62 -39.26
N ALA A 110 25.02 -15.55 -40.04
CA ALA A 110 23.98 -14.55 -40.27
C ALA A 110 22.91 -15.05 -41.22
N GLN A 111 23.33 -15.75 -42.28
CA GLN A 111 22.42 -16.32 -43.27
C GLN A 111 21.41 -17.28 -42.63
N ASP A 112 21.87 -18.06 -41.64
CA ASP A 112 21.04 -19.01 -40.91
C ASP A 112 20.36 -18.43 -39.66
N ASN A 113 20.55 -17.14 -39.35
CA ASN A 113 20.08 -16.49 -38.11
C ASN A 113 20.52 -17.20 -36.82
N THR A 114 21.68 -17.85 -36.82
CA THR A 114 22.18 -18.65 -35.68
C THR A 114 23.24 -17.93 -34.84
N CYS A 115 23.64 -16.70 -35.21
CA CYS A 115 24.66 -15.90 -34.52
C CYS A 115 24.41 -15.70 -33.02
N THR A 116 25.13 -16.43 -32.17
CA THR A 116 25.21 -16.16 -30.72
C THR A 116 26.21 -15.03 -30.44
N ALA A 117 26.14 -14.41 -29.26
CA ALA A 117 27.11 -13.37 -28.88
C ALA A 117 28.55 -13.88 -28.89
N ALA A 118 28.75 -15.17 -28.59
CA ALA A 118 30.05 -15.81 -28.65
C ALA A 118 30.58 -15.92 -30.09
N LEU A 119 29.74 -16.20 -31.08
CA LEU A 119 30.14 -16.25 -32.49
C LEU A 119 30.48 -14.86 -33.03
N LEU A 120 29.65 -13.86 -32.69
CA LEU A 120 29.89 -12.46 -33.02
C LEU A 120 31.22 -11.93 -32.46
N ALA A 121 31.58 -12.34 -31.25
CA ALA A 121 32.80 -11.88 -30.59
C ALA A 121 34.08 -12.57 -31.07
N ASN A 122 33.99 -13.82 -31.52
CA ASN A 122 35.17 -14.65 -31.82
C ASN A 122 35.44 -14.82 -33.32
N ASP A 123 34.46 -14.56 -34.19
CA ASP A 123 34.64 -14.70 -35.63
C ASP A 123 35.08 -13.37 -36.27
N PRO A 124 36.29 -13.30 -36.87
CA PRO A 124 36.79 -12.07 -37.48
C PRO A 124 35.95 -11.60 -38.67
N THR A 125 35.26 -12.51 -39.37
CA THR A 125 34.36 -12.18 -40.50
C THR A 125 33.06 -11.50 -40.07
N CYS A 126 32.73 -11.60 -38.78
CA CYS A 126 31.52 -11.09 -38.13
C CYS A 126 31.78 -9.79 -37.35
N SER A 127 33.03 -9.40 -37.16
CA SER A 127 33.45 -8.29 -36.30
C SER A 127 32.89 -6.93 -36.72
N SER A 128 32.58 -6.74 -38.01
CA SER A 128 31.96 -5.54 -38.55
C SER A 128 30.43 -5.55 -38.49
N CYS A 129 29.81 -6.70 -38.22
CA CYS A 129 28.37 -6.83 -38.13
C CYS A 129 27.88 -6.33 -36.75
N VAL A 130 27.18 -5.20 -36.72
CA VAL A 130 26.54 -4.71 -35.49
C VAL A 130 25.15 -5.30 -35.40
N ALA A 131 25.02 -6.43 -34.71
CA ALA A 131 23.74 -7.10 -34.59
C ALA A 131 23.47 -7.62 -33.18
N TYR A 132 22.18 -7.83 -32.91
CA TYR A 132 21.73 -8.37 -31.63
C TYR A 132 21.85 -9.90 -31.67
N PRO A 133 22.34 -10.54 -30.59
CA PRO A 133 22.56 -11.98 -30.59
C PRO A 133 21.25 -12.75 -30.67
N SER A 134 21.25 -13.86 -31.40
CA SER A 134 20.08 -14.71 -31.67
C SER A 134 19.46 -15.27 -30.39
N GLU A 135 20.28 -15.53 -29.37
CA GLU A 135 19.86 -15.98 -28.04
C GLU A 135 18.99 -14.96 -27.28
N VAL A 136 18.97 -13.70 -27.70
CA VAL A 136 18.06 -12.67 -27.19
C VAL A 136 16.84 -12.52 -28.09
N CYS A 137 17.03 -12.55 -29.41
CA CYS A 137 15.95 -12.25 -30.35
C CYS A 137 15.01 -13.41 -30.65
N ILE A 138 15.50 -14.65 -30.71
CA ILE A 138 14.65 -15.84 -30.86
C ILE A 138 13.60 -15.92 -29.73
N PRO A 139 13.96 -15.78 -28.43
CA PRO A 139 12.95 -15.77 -27.39
C PRO A 139 12.08 -14.51 -27.45
N ALA A 140 12.61 -13.33 -27.78
CA ALA A 140 11.82 -12.09 -27.84
C ALA A 140 10.72 -12.13 -28.92
N LEU A 141 11.00 -12.73 -30.08
CA LEU A 141 10.06 -12.80 -31.20
C LEU A 141 8.99 -13.88 -31.04
N ARG A 142 9.19 -14.84 -30.12
CA ARG A 142 8.21 -15.90 -29.85
C ARG A 142 6.95 -15.30 -29.24
N THR A 143 5.80 -15.53 -29.86
CA THR A 143 4.48 -15.01 -29.39
C THR A 143 4.18 -15.33 -27.93
N GLN A 144 4.60 -16.50 -27.44
CA GLN A 144 4.44 -16.89 -26.02
C GLN A 144 5.18 -15.94 -25.07
N ASN A 145 6.38 -15.50 -25.43
CA ASN A 145 7.21 -14.63 -24.59
C ASN A 145 6.79 -13.16 -24.70
N LYS A 146 6.28 -12.72 -25.86
CA LYS A 146 5.68 -11.39 -26.02
C LYS A 146 4.55 -11.17 -25.02
N MET A 147 3.67 -12.17 -24.86
CA MET A 147 2.58 -12.11 -23.89
C MET A 147 3.09 -12.11 -22.45
N MET A 148 4.14 -12.89 -22.15
CA MET A 148 4.69 -13.02 -20.80
C MET A 148 5.27 -11.70 -20.26
N MET A 149 5.92 -10.90 -21.10
CA MET A 149 6.41 -9.55 -20.73
C MET A 149 5.26 -8.60 -20.39
N SER A 150 4.21 -8.57 -21.21
CA SER A 150 3.02 -7.75 -20.95
C SER A 150 2.29 -8.16 -19.67
N PHE A 151 2.18 -9.48 -19.42
CA PHE A 151 1.61 -10.00 -18.18
C PHE A 151 2.47 -9.67 -16.96
N MET A 152 3.79 -9.57 -17.11
CA MET A 152 4.69 -9.17 -16.02
C MET A 152 4.39 -7.74 -15.56
N GLY A 153 4.26 -6.79 -16.48
CA GLY A 153 3.92 -5.40 -16.14
C GLY A 153 2.55 -5.30 -15.44
N LEU A 154 1.56 -6.04 -15.92
CA LEU A 154 0.25 -6.14 -15.27
C LEU A 154 0.33 -6.77 -13.87
N ALA A 155 1.09 -7.85 -13.73
CA ALA A 155 1.28 -8.52 -12.44
C ALA A 155 1.98 -7.58 -11.45
N ALA A 156 3.04 -6.88 -11.87
CA ALA A 156 3.73 -5.90 -11.06
C ALA A 156 2.80 -4.78 -10.60
N LEU A 157 1.95 -4.27 -11.49
CA LEU A 157 0.92 -3.29 -11.15
C LEU A 157 -0.05 -3.81 -10.10
N VAL A 158 -0.57 -5.03 -10.25
CA VAL A 158 -1.49 -5.65 -9.29
C VAL A 158 -0.83 -5.84 -7.92
N PHE A 159 0.40 -6.36 -7.89
CA PHE A 159 1.12 -6.59 -6.64
C PHE A 159 1.51 -5.29 -5.91
N LEU A 160 1.74 -4.19 -6.64
CA LEU A 160 1.96 -2.85 -6.06
C LEU A 160 0.65 -2.17 -5.65
N ALA A 161 -0.46 -2.44 -6.34
CA ALA A 161 -1.76 -1.88 -6.00
C ALA A 161 -2.35 -2.48 -4.71
N LEU A 162 -2.11 -3.77 -4.43
CA LEU A 162 -2.63 -4.44 -3.23
C LEU A 162 -2.24 -3.74 -1.90
N PRO A 163 -0.94 -3.42 -1.65
CA PRO A 163 -0.54 -2.63 -0.48
C PRO A 163 -1.14 -1.22 -0.45
N ALA A 164 -1.35 -0.59 -1.62
CA ALA A 164 -1.98 0.73 -1.72
C ALA A 164 -3.45 0.67 -1.25
N PHE A 165 -4.23 -0.29 -1.75
CA PHE A 165 -5.61 -0.52 -1.30
C PHE A 165 -5.67 -0.81 0.20
N TYR A 166 -4.76 -1.61 0.72
CA TYR A 166 -4.71 -1.89 2.16
C TYR A 166 -4.40 -0.62 2.97
N SER A 167 -3.48 0.22 2.51
CA SER A 167 -3.16 1.51 3.14
C SER A 167 -4.37 2.44 3.17
N LEU A 168 -5.12 2.52 2.07
CA LEU A 168 -6.35 3.30 1.98
C LEU A 168 -7.45 2.76 2.93
N LEU A 169 -7.62 1.44 3.01
CA LEU A 169 -8.58 0.84 3.95
C LEU A 169 -8.24 1.15 5.41
N VAL A 170 -6.95 1.14 5.77
CA VAL A 170 -6.50 1.54 7.11
C VAL A 170 -6.79 3.02 7.35
N LEU A 171 -6.51 3.88 6.37
CA LEU A 171 -6.75 5.32 6.45
C LEU A 171 -8.25 5.62 6.63
N VAL A 172 -9.13 5.01 5.82
CA VAL A 172 -10.59 5.15 5.94
C VAL A 172 -11.09 4.70 7.31
N ARG A 173 -10.55 3.60 7.86
CA ARG A 173 -10.92 3.14 9.22
C ARG A 173 -10.45 4.11 10.29
N GLN A 174 -9.27 4.70 10.14
CA GLN A 174 -8.76 5.71 11.06
C GLN A 174 -9.59 7.00 11.00
N GLU A 175 -9.97 7.44 9.80
CA GLU A 175 -10.83 8.60 9.61
C GLU A 175 -12.24 8.35 10.16
N ALA A 176 -12.85 7.21 9.88
CA ALA A 176 -14.15 6.83 10.44
C ALA A 176 -14.14 6.76 11.98
N GLY A 177 -13.05 6.26 12.57
CA GLY A 177 -12.87 6.27 14.02
C GLY A 177 -12.74 7.68 14.59
N ASN A 178 -12.01 8.55 13.90
CA ASN A 178 -11.82 9.95 14.30
C ASN A 178 -13.12 10.76 14.16
N THR A 179 -13.89 10.57 13.09
CA THR A 179 -15.18 11.25 12.89
C THR A 179 -16.22 10.78 13.89
N ALA A 180 -16.28 9.49 14.21
CA ALA A 180 -17.16 8.97 15.27
C ALA A 180 -16.78 9.54 16.64
N ALA A 181 -15.48 9.63 16.95
CA ALA A 181 -15.01 10.26 18.18
C ALA A 181 -15.34 11.76 18.23
N ALA A 182 -15.18 12.48 17.11
CA ALA A 182 -15.55 13.89 16.99
C ALA A 182 -17.05 14.11 17.17
N ALA A 183 -17.89 13.29 16.51
CA ALA A 183 -19.35 13.35 16.66
C ALA A 183 -19.81 13.04 18.09
N LYS A 184 -19.13 12.12 18.78
CA LYS A 184 -19.40 11.87 20.21
C LYS A 184 -19.05 13.09 21.06
N ARG A 185 -17.95 13.78 20.76
CA ARG A 185 -17.56 15.01 21.48
C ARG A 185 -18.60 16.11 21.30
N THR A 186 -19.06 16.36 20.07
CA THR A 186 -20.06 17.41 19.81
C THR A 186 -21.42 17.11 20.45
N LEU A 187 -21.84 15.85 20.47
CA LEU A 187 -23.07 15.45 21.17
C LEU A 187 -22.95 15.66 22.68
N VAL A 188 -21.82 15.27 23.26
CA VAL A 188 -21.56 15.46 24.69
C VAL A 188 -21.44 16.95 25.05
N SER A 189 -20.75 17.76 24.24
CA SER A 189 -20.64 19.20 24.48
C SER A 189 -22.01 19.88 24.44
N PHE A 190 -22.83 19.60 23.42
CA PHE A 190 -24.19 20.12 23.32
C PHE A 190 -25.06 19.72 24.51
N SER A 191 -24.97 18.45 24.93
CA SER A 191 -25.72 17.95 26.09
C SER A 191 -25.29 18.66 27.37
N VAL A 192 -23.99 18.87 27.56
CA VAL A 192 -23.44 19.59 28.72
C VAL A 192 -23.85 21.06 28.71
N ASP A 193 -23.81 21.74 27.56
CA ASP A 193 -24.27 23.12 27.42
C ASP A 193 -25.77 23.25 27.74
N GLN A 194 -26.61 22.34 27.24
CA GLN A 194 -28.03 22.33 27.54
C GLN A 194 -28.30 22.14 29.04
N GLN A 195 -27.60 21.22 29.70
CA GLN A 195 -27.71 21.03 31.15
C GLN A 195 -27.21 22.26 31.93
N THR A 196 -26.15 22.90 31.45
CA THR A 196 -25.61 24.12 32.07
C THR A 196 -26.63 25.25 31.99
N ALA A 197 -27.31 25.42 30.85
CA ALA A 197 -28.36 26.42 30.68
C ALA A 197 -29.55 26.20 31.62
N LEU A 198 -29.98 24.94 31.82
CA LEU A 198 -31.04 24.60 32.78
C LEU A 198 -30.64 24.98 34.21
N VAL A 199 -29.40 24.68 34.60
CA VAL A 199 -28.87 24.99 35.94
C VAL A 199 -28.72 26.51 36.15
N GLU A 200 -28.29 27.24 35.11
CA GLU A 200 -28.23 28.71 35.13
C GLU A 200 -29.64 29.31 35.29
N ALA A 201 -30.64 28.78 34.60
CA ALA A 201 -32.04 29.16 34.74
C ALA A 201 -32.67 28.82 36.10
N GLY A 202 -32.00 28.00 36.93
CA GLY A 202 -32.49 27.57 38.24
C GLY A 202 -33.38 26.35 38.20
N GLU A 203 -33.45 25.68 37.06
CA GLU A 203 -34.11 24.39 36.92
C GLU A 203 -33.18 23.26 37.34
N LYS A 204 -33.75 22.13 37.73
CA LYS A 204 -32.96 20.93 38.05
C LYS A 204 -32.46 20.32 36.74
N PRO A 205 -31.19 19.87 36.68
CA PRO A 205 -30.69 19.18 35.49
C PRO A 205 -31.56 17.94 35.21
N SER A 206 -31.84 17.69 33.94
CA SER A 206 -32.64 16.53 33.52
C SER A 206 -31.86 15.22 33.62
N VAL A 207 -30.55 15.31 33.82
CA VAL A 207 -29.61 14.20 33.81
C VAL A 207 -29.09 13.91 35.22
N THR A 208 -28.80 12.64 35.52
CA THR A 208 -28.26 12.25 36.82
C THR A 208 -26.86 12.84 37.05
N PRO A 209 -26.53 13.27 38.29
CA PRO A 209 -25.22 13.86 38.60
C PRO A 209 -24.00 13.01 38.20
N PRO A 210 -24.02 11.66 38.33
CA PRO A 210 -22.89 10.82 37.89
C PRO A 210 -22.69 10.85 36.37
N MET A 211 -23.78 10.86 35.59
CA MET A 211 -23.70 10.91 34.13
C MET A 211 -23.17 12.27 33.66
N LEU A 212 -23.61 13.35 34.29
CA LEU A 212 -23.11 14.70 34.03
C LEU A 212 -21.62 14.82 34.40
N GLY A 213 -21.21 14.23 35.52
CA GLY A 213 -19.80 14.15 35.93
C GLY A 213 -18.93 13.38 34.93
N ALA A 214 -19.44 12.28 34.39
CA ALA A 214 -18.74 11.52 33.35
C ALA A 214 -18.60 12.31 32.03
N TRP A 215 -19.64 13.07 31.64
CA TRP A 215 -19.60 13.91 30.45
C TRP A 215 -18.64 15.09 30.58
N VAL A 216 -18.68 15.79 31.72
CA VAL A 216 -17.73 16.87 32.03
C VAL A 216 -16.31 16.33 32.10
N GLY A 217 -16.08 15.18 32.75
CA GLY A 217 -14.78 14.51 32.75
C GLY A 217 -14.27 14.20 31.35
N PHE A 218 -15.14 13.65 30.49
CA PHE A 218 -14.82 13.38 29.09
C PHE A 218 -14.44 14.65 28.30
N LEU A 219 -15.13 15.78 28.51
CA LEU A 219 -14.82 17.04 27.85
C LEU A 219 -13.49 17.66 28.33
N LEU A 220 -13.21 17.57 29.63
CA LEU A 220 -11.95 18.04 30.20
C LEU A 220 -10.74 17.21 29.71
N ASP A 221 -10.95 15.92 29.46
CA ASP A 221 -9.91 15.01 28.95
C ASP A 221 -9.73 15.10 27.42
N CYS A 222 -10.59 15.82 26.71
CA CYS A 222 -10.61 15.94 25.25
C CYS A 222 -9.37 16.67 24.67
N GLY A 223 -8.80 17.61 25.43
CA GLY A 223 -7.64 18.41 25.02
C GLY A 223 -7.96 19.59 24.08
N ASP A 224 -9.16 19.64 23.52
CA ASP A 224 -9.65 20.79 22.73
C ASP A 224 -10.04 21.95 23.66
N ALA A 225 -9.54 23.16 23.40
CA ALA A 225 -9.76 24.32 24.26
C ALA A 225 -11.25 24.61 24.48
N GLU A 226 -12.07 24.51 23.43
CA GLU A 226 -13.52 24.73 23.50
C GLU A 226 -14.21 23.69 24.40
N CYS A 227 -13.87 22.40 24.25
CA CYS A 227 -14.39 21.33 25.10
C CYS A 227 -14.02 21.55 26.57
N VAL A 228 -12.78 21.95 26.83
CA VAL A 228 -12.32 22.26 28.20
C VAL A 228 -13.10 23.45 28.76
N THR A 229 -13.28 24.52 27.99
CA THR A 229 -14.05 25.69 28.45
C THR A 229 -15.50 25.36 28.75
N THR A 230 -16.18 24.56 27.91
CA THR A 230 -17.56 24.09 28.16
C THR A 230 -17.62 23.23 29.42
N GLY A 231 -16.67 22.30 29.59
CA GLY A 231 -16.59 21.45 30.79
C GLY A 231 -16.36 22.26 32.08
N GLU A 232 -15.47 23.24 32.04
CA GLU A 232 -15.20 24.12 33.18
C GLU A 232 -16.38 25.05 33.51
N LYS A 233 -17.05 25.59 32.48
CA LYS A 233 -18.27 26.40 32.65
C LYS A 233 -19.37 25.59 33.35
N CYS A 234 -19.65 24.38 32.88
CA CYS A 234 -20.64 23.49 33.50
C CYS A 234 -20.28 23.17 34.96
N ARG A 235 -19.00 22.86 35.21
CA ARG A 235 -18.50 22.59 36.57
C ARG A 235 -18.70 23.79 37.50
N ALA A 236 -18.41 25.00 37.05
CA ALA A 236 -18.59 26.22 37.84
C ALA A 236 -20.08 26.51 38.13
N ALA A 237 -20.95 26.32 37.13
CA ALA A 237 -22.39 26.50 37.28
C ALA A 237 -23.00 25.51 38.29
N LEU A 238 -22.54 24.26 38.30
CA LEU A 238 -23.00 23.23 39.25
C LEU A 238 -22.45 23.47 40.66
N ALA A 239 -21.18 23.86 40.79
CA ALA A 239 -20.56 24.16 42.08
C ALA A 239 -21.27 25.35 42.78
N SER A 240 -21.66 26.39 42.04
CA SER A 240 -22.38 27.54 42.61
C SER A 240 -23.76 27.17 43.16
N ARG A 241 -24.35 26.08 42.68
CA ARG A 241 -25.65 25.55 43.11
C ARG A 241 -25.52 24.45 44.19
N GLY A 242 -24.31 24.17 44.66
CA GLY A 242 -24.05 23.16 45.70
C GLY A 242 -24.05 21.72 45.20
N PHE A 243 -23.94 21.50 43.88
CA PHE A 243 -23.76 20.16 43.33
C PHE A 243 -22.27 19.84 43.22
N ASP A 244 -21.76 19.01 44.13
CA ASP A 244 -20.42 18.45 44.01
C ASP A 244 -20.40 17.28 43.02
N LEU A 245 -19.80 17.52 41.85
CA LEU A 245 -19.55 16.47 40.87
C LEU A 245 -18.31 15.66 41.29
N PRO A 246 -18.41 14.33 41.45
CA PRO A 246 -17.24 13.48 41.62
C PRO A 246 -16.50 13.36 40.29
N ILE A 247 -15.76 14.40 39.91
CA ILE A 247 -14.93 14.40 38.71
C ILE A 247 -13.67 13.60 39.03
N THR A 248 -13.73 12.31 38.73
CA THR A 248 -12.53 11.48 38.65
C THR A 248 -11.80 11.87 37.36
N ARG A 249 -10.84 12.79 37.46
CA ARG A 249 -9.86 12.96 36.37
C ARG A 249 -9.19 11.62 36.18
N ALA A 250 -9.33 11.01 35.01
CA ALA A 250 -8.52 9.87 34.67
C ALA A 250 -7.05 10.29 34.84
N PRO A 251 -6.19 9.50 35.51
CA PRO A 251 -4.78 9.86 35.62
C PRO A 251 -4.27 10.05 34.19
N ALA A 252 -3.87 11.30 33.88
CA ALA A 252 -3.41 11.69 32.55
C ALA A 252 -2.50 10.59 32.03
N ALA A 253 -2.95 9.88 30.99
CA ALA A 253 -2.20 8.78 30.42
C ALA A 253 -0.86 9.38 29.96
N ARG A 254 0.15 9.24 30.82
CA ARG A 254 1.51 9.74 30.64
C ARG A 254 1.91 9.46 29.21
N GLY A 255 2.35 10.51 28.54
CA GLY A 255 2.42 10.64 27.10
C GLY A 255 2.85 9.38 26.37
N LYS A 256 2.28 9.22 25.17
CA LYS A 256 2.88 8.43 24.09
C LYS A 256 4.39 8.52 24.24
N LYS A 257 5.03 7.45 24.71
CA LYS A 257 6.48 7.31 24.66
C LYS A 257 6.83 7.49 23.18
N GLN A 258 7.31 8.67 22.82
CA GLN A 258 8.20 8.82 21.68
C GLN A 258 9.24 7.73 21.86
N LEU A 259 9.25 6.74 20.96
CA LEU A 259 10.34 5.80 20.86
C LEU A 259 11.61 6.61 20.59
N LYS A 260 12.32 6.97 21.65
CA LYS A 260 13.70 7.43 21.57
C LYS A 260 14.51 6.22 21.12
N GLY A 261 15.18 6.38 19.98
CA GLY A 261 15.92 5.34 19.29
C GLY A 261 16.80 4.52 20.23
N SER A 262 16.56 3.20 20.20
CA SER A 262 17.49 2.20 20.72
C SER A 262 18.78 2.26 19.89
N LYS A 263 19.81 2.94 20.42
CA LYS A 263 21.20 2.63 20.10
C LYS A 263 21.54 1.35 20.88
N SER A 264 21.39 0.19 20.26
CA SER A 264 22.00 -1.05 20.75
C SER A 264 23.35 -1.24 20.05
N SER A 265 24.39 -0.92 20.82
CA SER A 265 25.77 -1.32 20.58
C SER A 265 26.02 -2.65 21.29
N LYS A 266 26.87 -3.48 20.67
CA LYS A 266 27.62 -4.65 21.17
C LYS A 266 27.04 -6.06 21.00
N LYS A 267 27.82 -6.78 20.17
CA LYS A 267 28.53 -8.05 20.42
C LYS A 267 27.72 -9.34 20.48
N GLY A 268 28.23 -10.30 19.70
CA GLY A 268 27.62 -11.60 19.46
C GLY A 268 27.82 -12.66 20.54
N ALA A 269 27.06 -13.73 20.35
CA ALA A 269 27.27 -15.12 20.76
C ALA A 269 26.25 -15.94 19.95
N LYS A 270 26.69 -16.72 18.95
CA LYS A 270 26.82 -18.20 18.96
C LYS A 270 25.60 -18.98 19.47
N ASN A 271 25.01 -19.76 18.55
CA ASN A 271 24.34 -21.08 18.66
C ASN A 271 23.18 -21.20 19.68
N LYS A 272 22.07 -21.88 19.40
CA LYS A 272 21.97 -23.28 18.93
C LYS A 272 20.50 -23.57 18.56
N MET A 273 20.30 -24.41 17.56
CA MET A 273 19.02 -25.03 17.18
C MET A 273 18.42 -25.84 18.34
N SER A 274 17.09 -25.78 18.47
CA SER A 274 16.25 -26.95 18.74
C SER A 274 14.79 -26.59 18.48
N ALA A 275 14.18 -27.35 17.57
CA ALA A 275 12.75 -27.46 17.42
C ALA A 275 12.16 -28.08 18.69
N ASP A 276 10.94 -27.67 19.06
CA ASP A 276 9.93 -28.67 19.37
C ASP A 276 8.52 -28.10 19.23
N ALA A 277 7.68 -28.95 18.65
CA ALA A 277 6.27 -28.75 18.46
C ALA A 277 5.53 -29.05 19.75
N THR A 278 4.48 -28.28 20.05
CA THR A 278 3.35 -28.79 20.82
C THR A 278 2.13 -27.97 20.47
N ALA A 279 1.18 -28.67 19.84
CA ALA A 279 -0.16 -28.22 19.56
C ALA A 279 -1.05 -28.71 20.69
N ASP A 280 -1.78 -27.78 21.31
CA ASP A 280 -3.02 -27.94 22.07
C ASP A 280 -3.60 -26.52 22.12
N GLY A 281 -4.78 -26.20 21.60
CA GLY A 281 -6.05 -26.88 21.82
C GLY A 281 -6.89 -25.96 22.71
N LEU A 282 -7.62 -25.00 22.13
CA LEU A 282 -8.76 -24.37 22.83
C LEU A 282 -9.76 -23.75 21.84
N SER A 283 -10.85 -24.50 21.70
CA SER A 283 -12.15 -24.11 21.17
C SER A 283 -12.84 -23.11 22.10
N VAL A 284 -13.43 -22.04 21.55
CA VAL A 284 -14.70 -21.48 22.03
C VAL A 284 -15.48 -20.94 20.83
N ALA A 285 -16.71 -21.44 20.71
CA ALA A 285 -17.75 -20.96 19.82
C ALA A 285 -18.62 -19.93 20.55
N GLU A 286 -18.97 -18.83 19.88
CA GLU A 286 -20.18 -18.01 20.09
C GLU A 286 -20.31 -17.16 18.82
N SER A 287 -21.20 -17.48 17.87
CA SER A 287 -22.66 -17.28 17.89
C SER A 287 -23.05 -15.88 18.33
N GLY A 288 -23.39 -15.03 17.36
CA GLY A 288 -23.86 -13.67 17.60
C GLY A 288 -24.19 -12.97 16.29
N GLY A 289 -25.23 -13.45 15.61
CA GLY A 289 -25.74 -12.82 14.41
C GLY A 289 -26.24 -11.40 14.67
N SER A 290 -25.95 -10.48 13.74
CA SER A 290 -26.79 -9.30 13.56
C SER A 290 -27.00 -9.05 12.09
N ARG A 291 -28.27 -9.17 11.72
CA ARG A 291 -28.86 -9.10 10.40
C ARG A 291 -29.20 -7.63 10.17
N VAL A 292 -28.42 -6.92 9.36
CA VAL A 292 -28.83 -5.59 8.86
C VAL A 292 -29.39 -5.76 7.46
N ARG A 293 -30.67 -5.43 7.35
CA ARG A 293 -31.51 -5.47 6.15
C ARG A 293 -31.84 -4.02 5.80
N GLY A 294 -31.79 -3.71 4.50
CA GLY A 294 -32.27 -2.46 3.91
C GLY A 294 -31.15 -1.45 3.66
N SER A 295 -31.07 -0.75 2.54
CA SER A 295 -32.02 -0.61 1.43
C SER A 295 -31.26 -0.14 0.19
N GLN A 296 -31.77 -0.57 -0.96
CA GLN A 296 -31.48 -0.07 -2.29
C GLN A 296 -31.55 1.45 -2.34
N VAL A 297 -30.55 2.09 -2.96
CA VAL A 297 -30.70 3.36 -3.69
C VAL A 297 -29.78 3.33 -4.91
N ALA A 298 -30.41 3.56 -6.07
CA ALA A 298 -29.86 4.06 -7.33
C ALA A 298 -28.89 3.17 -8.11
N ALA A 299 -29.48 2.28 -8.91
CA ALA A 299 -29.02 2.00 -10.25
C ALA A 299 -29.50 3.14 -11.18
N GLU A 300 -28.64 4.11 -11.48
CA GLU A 300 -28.92 5.12 -12.53
C GLU A 300 -27.62 5.78 -13.03
N GLU A 301 -26.66 5.00 -13.54
CA GLU A 301 -25.53 5.57 -14.30
C GLU A 301 -24.95 4.53 -15.29
N GLN A 302 -25.79 4.05 -16.19
CA GLN A 302 -25.36 3.08 -17.23
C GLN A 302 -25.97 3.38 -18.61
N ARG A 303 -26.24 4.65 -18.92
CA ARG A 303 -26.87 5.06 -20.19
C ARG A 303 -26.08 6.03 -21.09
N ASP A 304 -24.82 6.36 -20.79
CA ASP A 304 -24.08 7.37 -21.57
C ASP A 304 -22.80 6.89 -22.31
N VAL A 305 -22.55 5.58 -22.43
CA VAL A 305 -21.37 5.07 -23.17
C VAL A 305 -21.76 4.19 -24.37
N GLN A 306 -22.89 4.48 -25.02
CA GLN A 306 -23.31 3.81 -26.26
C GLN A 306 -23.48 4.74 -27.47
N PHE A 307 -22.87 5.94 -27.45
CA PHE A 307 -22.99 6.91 -28.54
C PHE A 307 -21.66 7.41 -29.15
N MET A 308 -20.53 6.75 -28.91
CA MET A 308 -19.27 7.07 -29.61
C MET A 308 -18.65 5.84 -30.26
N THR A 309 -19.31 5.29 -31.27
CA THR A 309 -18.66 4.36 -32.21
C THR A 309 -19.33 4.45 -33.58
N ARG A 310 -19.20 5.58 -34.28
CA ARG A 310 -19.57 5.69 -35.70
C ARG A 310 -19.04 6.96 -36.38
N THR A 311 -17.73 7.09 -36.54
CA THR A 311 -17.15 7.94 -37.61
C THR A 311 -15.64 7.72 -37.71
N ALA A 312 -15.20 6.91 -38.69
CA ALA A 312 -13.94 7.06 -39.43
C ALA A 312 -13.76 5.87 -40.39
N VAL A 313 -14.46 5.93 -41.53
CA VAL A 313 -13.98 5.33 -42.78
C VAL A 313 -14.12 6.42 -43.84
N ALA A 314 -12.99 6.96 -44.25
CA ALA A 314 -12.76 7.65 -45.51
C ALA A 314 -11.33 7.30 -45.93
#